data_AF-A0A399Z0I0-F1
#
_entry.id   AF-A0A399Z0I0-F1
#
_cell.length_a   1.000
_cell.length_b   1.000
_cell.length_c   1.000
_cell.angle_alpha   90.00
_cell.angle_beta   90.00
_cell.angle_gamma   90.00
#
_symmetry.space_group_name_H-M   'P 1'
#
loop_
_entity.id
_entity.type
_entity.pdbx_description
1 polymer ?
#
loop_
_entity_poly.entity_id
_entity_poly.type
_entity_poly.pdbx_seq_one_letter_code
_entity_poly.pdbx_strand_id
1 'polypeptide(L)'
;LRDIESHRDLPRMIYHISKKFRDEPRPRGGLIRLREFIMKDAYTLDRSEEALDEYYPSMLQAYFNIFDRCGVKTTAINADVGAMGGKTSQEFTVPHPQGEDVFIDCNNCDYAANVEAAEFVREGEKPATLAELVKVETPNCKTIADVAAFVGVPTTQTLKCVFYWWRPSFIEKPGEGRMVFAMTRGDLTINDTKLVNALGGGFLRAATEDEIKAIDAVPGYASAIGMTPARDMASPGVMIVADESINFGGNYVVGANEDPYHHGP
;
A
#
# COMPACT_ATOMS: atom_id res chain seq x y z
N LEU A 1 3.32 -37.77 8.17
CA LEU A 1 3.71 -36.60 8.96
C LEU A 1 3.32 -36.88 10.40
N ARG A 2 4.29 -37.44 11.14
CA ARG A 2 4.19 -37.91 12.54
C ARG A 2 5.30 -37.21 13.35
N ASP A 3 5.61 -35.96 12.98
CA ASP A 3 6.96 -35.41 13.17
C ASP A 3 7.03 -34.25 14.18
N ILE A 4 5.89 -33.70 14.61
CA ILE A 4 5.79 -32.69 15.68
C ILE A 4 4.60 -33.09 16.56
N GLU A 5 4.88 -33.54 17.78
CA GLU A 5 3.84 -33.99 18.73
C GLU A 5 3.80 -33.11 19.98
N SER A 6 4.84 -32.31 20.23
CA SER A 6 4.94 -31.44 21.40
C SER A 6 5.72 -30.16 21.11
N HIS A 7 5.52 -29.13 21.95
CA HIS A 7 6.33 -27.91 21.95
C HIS A 7 7.84 -28.17 22.14
N ARG A 8 8.20 -29.34 22.71
CA ARG A 8 9.60 -29.77 22.88
C ARG A 8 10.27 -30.15 21.58
N ASP A 9 9.49 -30.41 20.53
CA ASP A 9 10.03 -30.71 19.21
C ASP A 9 10.40 -29.43 18.44
N LEU A 10 10.10 -28.24 18.98
CA LEU A 10 10.37 -26.94 18.37
C LEU A 10 11.62 -26.28 18.99
N PRO A 11 12.38 -25.48 18.21
CA PRO A 11 12.08 -25.06 16.84
C PRO A 11 12.44 -26.12 15.78
N ARG A 12 11.75 -26.06 14.63
CA ARG A 12 12.10 -26.86 13.44
C ARG A 12 12.22 -25.98 12.22
N MET A 13 13.13 -26.34 11.33
CA MET A 13 13.24 -25.74 10.01
C MET A 13 13.22 -26.85 8.97
N ILE A 14 12.32 -26.72 7.99
CA ILE A 14 12.22 -27.61 6.85
C ILE A 14 12.39 -26.75 5.61
N TYR A 15 13.18 -27.23 4.65
CA TYR A 15 13.31 -26.58 3.36
C TYR A 15 13.33 -27.60 2.24
N HIS A 16 12.98 -27.16 1.04
CA HIS A 16 13.15 -27.96 -0.16
C HIS A 16 13.51 -27.08 -1.34
N ILE A 17 14.23 -27.69 -2.29
CA ILE A 17 14.53 -27.09 -3.59
C ILE A 17 13.67 -27.83 -4.60
N SER A 18 12.73 -27.13 -5.21
CA SER A 18 11.72 -27.75 -6.06
C SER A 18 11.33 -26.86 -7.23
N LYS A 19 10.79 -27.46 -8.28
CA LYS A 19 10.14 -26.72 -9.35
C LYS A 19 8.84 -26.11 -8.85
N LYS A 20 8.60 -24.86 -9.24
CA LYS A 20 7.38 -24.11 -9.01
C LYS A 20 6.76 -23.71 -10.32
N PHE A 21 5.44 -23.56 -10.29
CA PHE A 21 4.68 -23.03 -11.39
C PHE A 21 3.89 -21.81 -10.91
N ARG A 22 3.98 -20.70 -11.65
CA ARG A 22 3.13 -19.53 -11.52
C ARG A 22 2.60 -19.20 -12.90
N ASP A 23 1.29 -19.03 -13.05
CA ASP A 23 0.71 -18.63 -14.34
C ASP A 23 0.95 -17.13 -14.59
N GLU A 24 2.21 -16.79 -14.82
CA GLU A 24 2.65 -15.43 -15.07
C GLU A 24 2.03 -14.92 -16.39
N PRO A 25 1.22 -13.84 -16.35
CA PRO A 25 0.59 -13.30 -17.55
C PRO A 25 1.61 -12.73 -18.54
N ARG A 26 2.76 -12.23 -18.06
CA ARG A 26 3.80 -11.63 -18.92
C ARG A 26 5.22 -12.16 -18.60
N PRO A 27 5.55 -13.41 -19.01
CA PRO A 27 6.90 -13.95 -18.83
C PRO A 27 7.92 -13.14 -19.65
N ARG A 28 9.04 -12.74 -19.04
CA ARG A 28 10.06 -11.87 -19.66
C ARG A 28 11.42 -12.01 -18.97
N GLY A 29 12.47 -11.47 -19.58
CA GLY A 29 13.81 -11.43 -18.95
C GLY A 29 14.49 -12.80 -18.80
N GLY A 30 14.08 -13.81 -19.60
CA GLY A 30 14.66 -15.15 -19.52
C GLY A 30 14.38 -15.79 -18.16
N LEU A 31 15.44 -16.21 -17.45
CA LEU A 31 15.33 -16.88 -16.14
C LEU A 31 14.78 -15.99 -15.01
N ILE A 32 14.67 -14.68 -15.23
CA ILE A 32 14.23 -13.73 -14.22
C ILE A 32 12.71 -13.80 -13.97
N ARG A 33 11.90 -14.01 -15.02
CA ARG A 33 10.43 -14.07 -14.89
C ARG A 33 9.82 -15.11 -15.84
N LEU A 34 9.67 -16.33 -15.32
CA LEU A 34 9.16 -17.52 -16.01
C LEU A 34 7.85 -18.03 -15.40
N ARG A 35 7.17 -18.93 -16.12
CA ARG A 35 6.05 -19.69 -15.57
C ARG A 35 6.48 -20.90 -14.74
N GLU A 36 7.54 -21.59 -15.15
CA GLU A 36 8.17 -22.67 -14.38
C GLU A 36 9.59 -22.25 -13.98
N PHE A 37 9.92 -22.38 -12.70
CA PHE A 37 11.23 -22.01 -12.16
C PHE A 37 11.60 -22.88 -10.96
N ILE A 38 12.88 -22.90 -10.58
CA ILE A 38 13.35 -23.61 -9.38
C ILE A 38 13.34 -22.61 -8.23
N MET A 39 12.75 -23.01 -7.10
CA MET A 39 12.72 -22.20 -5.89
C MET A 39 13.17 -23.04 -4.70
N LYS A 40 13.95 -22.41 -3.82
CA LYS A 40 14.18 -22.90 -2.48
C LYS A 40 13.17 -22.22 -1.56
N ASP A 41 12.32 -23.02 -0.92
CA ASP A 41 11.40 -22.57 0.11
C ASP A 41 11.86 -23.13 1.45
N ALA A 42 11.79 -22.32 2.50
CA ALA A 42 11.98 -22.79 3.87
C ALA A 42 10.83 -22.34 4.76
N TYR A 43 10.51 -23.19 5.72
CA TYR A 43 9.45 -22.99 6.70
C TYR A 43 10.05 -23.30 8.07
N THR A 44 9.98 -22.32 8.97
CA THR A 44 10.34 -22.50 10.37
C THR A 44 9.07 -22.67 11.19
N LEU A 45 9.15 -23.50 12.22
CA LEU A 45 8.10 -23.68 13.21
C LEU A 45 8.71 -23.40 14.55
N ASP A 46 8.19 -22.37 15.22
CA ASP A 46 8.70 -21.84 16.46
C ASP A 46 7.62 -21.92 17.54
N ARG A 47 8.06 -22.04 18.80
CA ARG A 47 7.15 -22.22 19.96
C ARG A 47 6.37 -20.96 20.33
N SER A 48 6.86 -19.81 19.90
CA SER A 48 6.29 -18.49 20.14
C SER A 48 6.80 -17.51 19.09
N GLU A 49 6.17 -16.34 19.02
CA GLU A 49 6.58 -15.28 18.09
C GLU A 49 7.97 -14.73 18.44
N GLU A 50 8.30 -14.60 19.72
CA GLU A 50 9.62 -14.14 20.16
C GLU A 50 10.72 -15.11 19.73
N ALA A 51 10.44 -16.42 19.74
CA ALA A 51 11.39 -17.42 19.26
C ALA A 51 11.60 -17.32 17.74
N LEU A 52 10.55 -16.99 16.97
CA LEU A 52 10.67 -16.70 15.55
C LEU A 52 11.52 -15.44 15.32
N ASP A 53 11.27 -14.37 16.06
CA ASP A 53 12.02 -13.12 15.95
C ASP A 53 13.51 -13.31 16.29
N GLU A 54 13.83 -14.16 17.27
CA GLU A 54 15.21 -14.56 17.58
C GLU A 54 15.85 -15.40 16.47
N TYR A 55 15.07 -16.25 15.78
CA TYR A 55 15.57 -17.14 14.73
C TYR A 55 15.72 -16.45 13.36
N TYR A 56 14.84 -15.50 13.04
CA TYR A 56 14.76 -14.84 11.73
C TYR A 56 16.10 -14.23 11.25
N PRO A 57 16.90 -13.54 12.09
CA PRO A 57 18.21 -13.02 11.69
C PRO A 57 19.18 -14.11 11.22
N SER A 58 19.08 -15.34 11.74
CA SER A 58 19.92 -16.46 11.29
C SER A 58 19.59 -16.87 9.85
N MET A 59 18.32 -16.75 9.44
CA MET A 59 17.89 -17.00 8.07
C MET A 59 18.40 -15.91 7.14
N LEU A 60 18.35 -14.64 7.55
CA LEU A 60 18.95 -13.55 6.76
C LEU A 60 20.43 -13.78 6.52
N GLN A 61 21.19 -14.08 7.59
CA GLN A 61 22.62 -14.34 7.48
C GLN A 61 22.92 -15.55 6.58
N ALA A 62 22.10 -16.60 6.63
CA ALA A 62 22.24 -17.74 5.73
C ALA A 62 22.05 -17.34 4.26
N TYR A 63 21.08 -16.47 3.95
CA TYR A 63 20.87 -15.97 2.59
C TYR A 63 22.02 -15.05 2.13
N PHE A 64 22.50 -14.14 2.98
CA PHE A 64 23.71 -13.36 2.69
C PHE A 64 24.91 -14.24 2.36
N ASN A 65 25.15 -15.30 3.15
CA ASN A 65 26.23 -16.25 2.87
C ASN A 65 26.06 -17.00 1.55
N ILE A 66 24.81 -17.32 1.16
CA ILE A 66 24.51 -17.96 -0.12
C ILE A 66 24.83 -17.02 -1.27
N PHE A 67 24.33 -15.77 -1.23
CA PHE A 67 24.56 -14.79 -2.28
C PHE A 67 26.04 -14.41 -2.42
N ASP A 68 26.75 -14.24 -1.31
CA ASP A 68 28.19 -13.97 -1.29
C ASP A 68 28.99 -15.11 -1.95
N ARG A 69 28.68 -16.36 -1.62
CA ARG A 69 29.29 -17.54 -2.28
C ARG A 69 28.97 -17.65 -3.76
N CYS A 70 27.86 -17.07 -4.21
CA CYS A 70 27.48 -16.97 -5.61
C CYS A 70 28.09 -15.73 -6.31
N GLY A 71 28.80 -14.86 -5.58
CA GLY A 71 29.35 -13.61 -6.12
C GLY A 71 28.29 -12.55 -6.42
N VAL A 72 27.11 -12.65 -5.79
CA VAL A 72 25.99 -11.73 -6.00
C VAL A 72 25.95 -10.71 -4.86
N LYS A 73 26.12 -9.44 -5.20
CA LYS A 73 26.00 -8.34 -4.23
C LYS A 73 24.53 -8.00 -4.01
N THR A 74 23.97 -8.48 -2.90
CA THR A 74 22.57 -8.27 -2.52
C THR A 74 22.43 -7.31 -1.36
N THR A 75 21.31 -6.59 -1.32
CA THR A 75 20.85 -5.82 -0.16
C THR A 75 19.56 -6.45 0.37
N ALA A 76 19.43 -6.58 1.68
CA ALA A 76 18.14 -6.91 2.29
C ALA A 76 17.35 -5.62 2.52
N ILE A 77 16.12 -5.56 2.03
CA ILE A 77 15.22 -4.41 2.13
C ILE A 77 13.92 -4.83 2.80
N ASN A 78 13.29 -3.93 3.55
CA ASN A 78 11.95 -4.17 4.09
C ASN A 78 10.93 -4.26 2.95
N ALA A 79 10.02 -5.21 3.03
CA ALA A 79 9.06 -5.48 1.97
C ALA A 79 7.65 -5.67 2.53
N ASP A 80 6.67 -5.68 1.64
CA ASP A 80 5.31 -6.03 2.00
C ASP A 80 5.24 -7.52 2.41
N VAL A 81 4.39 -7.84 3.38
CA VAL A 81 4.11 -9.23 3.77
C VAL A 81 3.23 -9.93 2.73
N GLY A 82 2.52 -9.15 1.92
CA GLY A 82 1.74 -9.60 0.78
C GLY A 82 0.69 -10.63 1.16
N ALA A 83 0.35 -11.47 0.18
CA ALA A 83 -0.64 -12.53 0.35
C ALA A 83 -0.21 -13.64 1.34
N MET A 84 1.07 -13.71 1.70
CA MET A 84 1.56 -14.66 2.70
C MET A 84 1.12 -14.27 4.11
N GLY A 85 0.80 -12.98 4.33
CA GLY A 85 0.52 -12.43 5.64
C GLY A 85 1.75 -12.46 6.56
N GLY A 86 1.56 -12.01 7.79
CA GLY A 86 2.64 -11.88 8.77
C GLY A 86 2.85 -10.44 9.21
N LYS A 87 3.94 -10.20 9.95
CA LYS A 87 4.28 -8.89 10.52
C LYS A 87 5.49 -8.23 9.85
N THR A 88 6.48 -9.05 9.50
CA THR A 88 7.76 -8.59 8.95
C THR A 88 8.07 -9.38 7.69
N SER A 89 8.53 -8.68 6.66
CA SER A 89 8.98 -9.26 5.39
C SER A 89 10.22 -8.51 4.92
N GLN A 90 11.19 -9.26 4.39
CA GLN A 90 12.39 -8.71 3.79
C GLN A 90 12.68 -9.39 2.47
N GLU A 91 13.05 -8.58 1.49
CA GLU A 91 13.46 -9.02 0.15
C GLU A 91 14.97 -8.87 0.01
N PHE A 92 15.60 -9.83 -0.66
CA PHE A 92 16.99 -9.69 -1.11
C PHE A 92 16.96 -9.16 -2.54
N THR A 93 17.44 -7.94 -2.74
CA THR A 93 17.46 -7.26 -4.03
C THR A 93 18.88 -7.09 -4.57
N VAL A 94 19.01 -7.04 -5.89
CA VAL A 94 20.24 -6.67 -6.60
C VAL A 94 19.95 -5.38 -7.38
N PRO A 95 20.57 -4.24 -7.01
CA PRO A 95 20.34 -2.97 -7.70
C PRO A 95 20.71 -3.08 -9.18
N HIS A 96 19.75 -2.86 -10.07
CA HIS A 96 19.96 -2.91 -11.51
C HIS A 96 18.99 -1.97 -12.25
N PRO A 97 19.42 -1.19 -13.27
CA PRO A 97 18.54 -0.27 -13.99
C PRO A 97 17.36 -0.92 -14.73
N GLN A 98 17.44 -2.24 -14.96
CA GLN A 98 16.37 -3.05 -15.57
C GLN A 98 15.60 -3.89 -14.54
N GLY A 99 15.82 -3.67 -13.25
CA GLY A 99 15.03 -4.30 -12.18
C GLY A 99 13.56 -3.91 -12.31
N GLU A 100 12.66 -4.83 -11.96
CA GLU A 100 11.22 -4.59 -12.03
C GLU A 100 10.68 -3.91 -10.77
N ASP A 101 11.34 -4.15 -9.63
CA ASP A 101 11.02 -3.56 -8.34
C ASP A 101 11.78 -2.25 -8.14
N VAL A 102 11.10 -1.31 -7.47
CA VAL A 102 11.68 -0.04 -7.04
C VAL A 102 11.73 -0.06 -5.53
N PHE A 103 12.89 0.26 -4.97
CA PHE A 103 13.09 0.38 -3.54
C PHE A 103 13.77 1.72 -3.22
N ILE A 104 13.57 2.17 -2.00
CA ILE A 104 14.16 3.37 -1.43
C ILE A 104 15.32 2.92 -0.56
N ASP A 105 16.48 3.56 -0.75
CA ASP A 105 17.69 3.34 0.04
C ASP A 105 18.09 4.66 0.70
N CYS A 106 18.35 4.64 2.01
CA CYS A 106 18.73 5.83 2.74
C CYS A 106 20.23 6.07 2.64
N ASN A 107 20.63 7.22 2.09
CA ASN A 107 22.05 7.58 1.98
C ASN A 107 22.72 7.92 3.32
N ASN A 108 21.99 7.93 4.44
CA ASN A 108 22.46 8.40 5.74
C ASN A 108 22.19 7.43 6.90
N CYS A 109 21.54 6.30 6.67
CA CYS A 109 21.34 5.22 7.63
C CYS A 109 21.06 3.89 6.92
N ASP A 110 20.93 2.79 7.67
CA ASP A 110 20.71 1.45 7.11
C ASP A 110 19.26 1.16 6.67
N TYR A 111 18.42 2.20 6.54
CA TYR A 111 17.03 2.02 6.12
C TYR A 111 16.94 1.80 4.62
N ALA A 112 16.40 0.64 4.22
CA ALA A 112 16.02 0.37 2.86
C ALA A 112 14.71 -0.42 2.81
N ALA A 113 13.83 -0.07 1.86
CA ALA A 113 12.51 -0.68 1.74
C ALA A 113 11.98 -0.62 0.31
N ASN A 114 11.27 -1.65 -0.11
CA ASN A 114 10.44 -1.62 -1.31
C ASN A 114 9.44 -0.46 -1.20
N VAL A 115 9.11 0.24 -2.29
CA VAL A 115 8.17 1.37 -2.29
C VAL A 115 6.82 1.00 -1.66
N GLU A 116 6.41 -0.26 -1.76
CA GLU A 116 5.20 -0.80 -1.15
C GLU A 116 5.23 -0.83 0.40
N ALA A 117 6.42 -0.97 1.00
CA ALA A 117 6.64 -1.00 2.44
C ALA A 117 7.32 0.25 2.99
N ALA A 118 7.87 1.12 2.15
CA ALA A 118 8.70 2.24 2.56
C ALA A 118 7.93 3.28 3.39
N GLU A 119 8.43 3.63 4.55
CA GLU A 119 7.90 4.66 5.44
C GLU A 119 8.76 5.93 5.37
N PHE A 120 8.17 7.06 5.69
CA PHE A 120 8.86 8.34 5.72
C PHE A 120 8.29 9.25 6.81
N VAL A 121 9.14 10.16 7.29
CA VAL A 121 8.71 11.19 8.23
C VAL A 121 7.86 12.21 7.49
N ARG A 122 6.63 12.40 7.93
CA ARG A 122 5.72 13.38 7.35
C ARG A 122 6.05 14.77 7.91
N GLU A 123 6.24 15.72 7.01
CA GLU A 123 6.53 17.12 7.35
C GLU A 123 5.28 17.98 7.17
N GLY A 124 5.19 19.07 7.93
CA GLY A 124 4.11 20.05 7.85
C GLY A 124 3.56 20.41 9.23
N GLU A 125 2.92 21.57 9.31
CA GLU A 125 2.37 22.09 10.57
C GLU A 125 0.87 22.32 10.44
N LYS A 126 0.13 21.83 11.43
CA LYS A 126 -1.30 22.11 11.52
C LYS A 126 -1.48 23.58 11.93
N PRO A 127 -2.29 24.38 11.20
CA PRO A 127 -2.53 25.77 11.57
C PRO A 127 -3.19 25.86 12.95
N ALA A 128 -2.80 26.87 13.72
CA ALA A 128 -3.36 27.10 15.06
C ALA A 128 -4.85 27.46 15.03
N THR A 129 -5.33 28.04 13.92
CA THR A 129 -6.73 28.41 13.73
C THR A 129 -7.23 27.82 12.42
N LEU A 130 -8.39 27.17 12.49
CA LEU A 130 -9.07 26.64 11.31
C LEU A 130 -9.89 27.76 10.67
N ALA A 131 -9.74 27.93 9.36
CA ALA A 131 -10.55 28.84 8.57
C ALA A 131 -11.99 28.32 8.44
N GLU A 132 -12.92 29.24 8.14
CA GLU A 132 -14.27 28.86 7.75
C GLU A 132 -14.24 28.13 6.41
N LEU A 133 -15.08 27.11 6.26
CA LEU A 133 -15.14 26.34 5.03
C LEU A 133 -16.01 27.07 4.00
N VAL A 134 -15.38 27.70 3.01
CA VAL A 134 -16.05 28.49 1.98
C VAL A 134 -16.17 27.68 0.69
N LYS A 135 -17.32 27.73 0.03
CA LYS A 135 -17.51 27.14 -1.31
C LYS A 135 -17.03 28.12 -2.38
N VAL A 136 -16.09 27.69 -3.21
CA VAL A 136 -15.42 28.50 -4.24
C VAL A 136 -15.67 27.87 -5.60
N GLU A 137 -16.03 28.69 -6.59
CA GLU A 137 -16.19 28.25 -7.98
C GLU A 137 -14.80 28.08 -8.63
N THR A 138 -14.54 26.89 -9.17
CA THR A 138 -13.24 26.43 -9.70
C THR A 138 -13.42 25.75 -11.06
N PRO A 139 -13.91 26.47 -12.09
CA PRO A 139 -14.24 25.90 -13.39
C PRO A 139 -13.03 25.23 -14.05
N ASN A 140 -13.23 24.01 -14.55
CA ASN A 140 -12.21 23.19 -15.23
C ASN A 140 -11.01 22.78 -14.35
N CYS A 141 -11.08 22.92 -13.03
CA CYS A 141 -10.01 22.51 -12.12
C CYS A 141 -10.24 21.09 -11.62
N LYS A 142 -9.83 20.08 -12.41
CA LYS A 142 -10.06 18.65 -12.07
C LYS A 142 -8.83 17.95 -11.48
N THR A 143 -7.67 18.58 -11.52
CA THR A 143 -6.44 18.03 -10.94
C THR A 143 -5.99 18.83 -9.74
N ILE A 144 -5.19 18.20 -8.86
CA ILE A 144 -4.56 18.87 -7.73
C ILE A 144 -3.73 20.08 -8.16
N ALA A 145 -2.99 19.96 -9.27
CA ALA A 145 -2.18 21.06 -9.77
C ALA A 145 -3.05 22.25 -10.20
N ASP A 146 -4.16 21.98 -10.91
CA ASP A 146 -5.06 23.03 -11.40
C ASP A 146 -5.74 23.76 -10.23
N VAL A 147 -6.31 23.03 -9.27
CA VAL A 147 -7.03 23.64 -8.15
C VAL A 147 -6.08 24.41 -7.22
N ALA A 148 -4.88 23.87 -6.95
CA ALA A 148 -3.88 24.55 -6.13
C ALA A 148 -3.46 25.88 -6.78
N ALA A 149 -3.17 25.86 -8.08
CA ALA A 149 -2.81 27.05 -8.84
C ALA A 149 -3.96 28.07 -8.91
N PHE A 150 -5.20 27.61 -9.10
CA PHE A 150 -6.38 28.46 -9.18
C PHE A 150 -6.68 29.18 -7.86
N VAL A 151 -6.66 28.46 -6.75
CA VAL A 151 -6.94 29.01 -5.42
C VAL A 151 -5.74 29.80 -4.86
N GLY A 152 -4.53 29.52 -5.34
CA GLY A 152 -3.30 30.20 -4.90
C GLY A 152 -2.69 29.58 -3.64
N VAL A 153 -2.80 28.26 -3.48
CA VAL A 153 -2.23 27.49 -2.35
C VAL A 153 -1.22 26.46 -2.85
N PRO A 154 -0.26 26.00 -2.01
CA PRO A 154 0.59 24.88 -2.40
C PRO A 154 -0.22 23.58 -2.50
N THR A 155 0.26 22.61 -3.27
CA THR A 155 -0.38 21.28 -3.39
C THR A 155 -0.43 20.54 -2.04
N THR A 156 0.47 20.85 -1.12
CA THR A 156 0.45 20.35 0.27
C THR A 156 -0.76 20.82 1.08
N GLN A 157 -1.45 21.88 0.65
CA GLN A 157 -2.69 22.40 1.25
C GLN A 157 -3.94 21.96 0.46
N THR A 158 -3.84 20.87 -0.31
CA THR A 158 -4.99 20.25 -0.99
C THR A 158 -5.10 18.79 -0.56
N LEU A 159 -6.29 18.18 -0.67
CA LEU A 159 -6.44 16.73 -0.48
C LEU A 159 -6.78 16.04 -1.80
N LYS A 160 -5.96 15.04 -2.15
CA LYS A 160 -6.22 14.12 -3.26
C LYS A 160 -7.17 13.03 -2.78
N CYS A 161 -8.26 12.87 -3.52
CA CYS A 161 -9.31 11.93 -3.22
C CYS A 161 -9.43 10.93 -4.37
N VAL A 162 -9.40 9.63 -4.06
CA VAL A 162 -9.50 8.55 -5.04
C VAL A 162 -10.55 7.55 -4.59
N PHE A 163 -11.41 7.15 -5.53
CA PHE A 163 -12.42 6.12 -5.29
C PHE A 163 -11.93 4.78 -5.81
N TYR A 164 -12.08 3.77 -4.96
CA TYR A 164 -11.76 2.40 -5.28
C TYR A 164 -12.97 1.50 -5.04
N TRP A 165 -13.03 0.42 -5.81
CA TRP A 165 -13.91 -0.70 -5.54
C TRP A 165 -13.10 -1.83 -4.92
N TRP A 166 -13.41 -2.14 -3.66
CA TRP A 166 -12.77 -3.21 -2.92
C TRP A 166 -13.64 -4.46 -2.88
N ARG A 167 -13.01 -5.64 -2.91
CA ARG A 167 -13.68 -6.92 -2.61
C ARG A 167 -12.80 -7.83 -1.75
N PRO A 168 -13.40 -8.73 -0.93
CA PRO A 168 -12.64 -9.75 -0.22
C PRO A 168 -11.97 -10.73 -1.18
N SER A 169 -10.79 -11.23 -0.82
CA SER A 169 -10.00 -12.12 -1.71
C SER A 169 -10.67 -13.46 -2.03
N PHE A 170 -11.59 -13.93 -1.16
CA PHE A 170 -12.28 -15.22 -1.28
C PHE A 170 -13.60 -15.15 -2.06
N ILE A 171 -14.02 -13.97 -2.53
CA ILE A 171 -15.23 -13.82 -3.36
C ILE A 171 -14.80 -13.66 -4.82
N GLU A 172 -15.12 -14.65 -5.66
CA GLU A 172 -14.78 -14.66 -7.09
C GLU A 172 -15.78 -13.91 -7.98
N LYS A 173 -17.03 -13.70 -7.52
CA LYS A 173 -18.08 -13.11 -8.35
C LYS A 173 -17.85 -11.61 -8.58
N PRO A 174 -17.81 -11.14 -9.84
CA PRO A 174 -17.84 -9.72 -10.16
C PRO A 174 -19.14 -9.07 -9.64
N GLY A 175 -19.04 -7.94 -8.93
CA GLY A 175 -20.18 -7.15 -8.46
C GLY A 175 -20.41 -7.17 -6.94
N GLU A 176 -19.86 -8.14 -6.21
CA GLU A 176 -19.86 -8.13 -4.75
C GLU A 176 -18.62 -7.38 -4.24
N GLY A 177 -18.78 -6.10 -3.93
CA GLY A 177 -17.72 -5.28 -3.35
C GLY A 177 -18.25 -4.08 -2.59
N ARG A 178 -17.34 -3.19 -2.20
CA ARG A 178 -17.60 -2.00 -1.39
C ARG A 178 -16.86 -0.81 -1.97
N MET A 179 -17.52 0.35 -1.93
CA MET A 179 -16.87 1.61 -2.25
C MET A 179 -15.91 1.99 -1.14
N VAL A 180 -14.66 2.28 -1.53
CA VAL A 180 -13.63 2.84 -0.67
C VAL A 180 -13.28 4.23 -1.18
N PHE A 181 -13.38 5.22 -0.31
CA PHE A 181 -12.96 6.58 -0.57
C PHE A 181 -11.66 6.85 0.18
N ALA A 182 -10.56 6.92 -0.55
CA ALA A 182 -9.23 7.09 0.01
C ALA A 182 -8.71 8.52 -0.20
N MET A 183 -8.16 9.11 0.85
CA MET A 183 -7.65 10.48 0.85
C MET A 183 -6.17 10.52 1.25
N THR A 184 -5.42 11.42 0.63
CA THR A 184 -4.05 11.77 1.03
C THR A 184 -3.76 13.23 0.71
N ARG A 185 -2.66 13.78 1.22
CA ARG A 185 -2.23 15.14 0.88
C ARG A 185 -1.97 15.26 -0.63
N GLY A 186 -2.28 16.40 -1.24
CA GLY A 186 -2.34 16.55 -2.69
C GLY A 186 -1.03 16.29 -3.45
N ASP A 187 0.10 16.58 -2.81
CA ASP A 187 1.45 16.30 -3.29
C ASP A 187 1.86 14.83 -3.18
N LEU A 188 1.09 14.00 -2.49
CA LEU A 188 1.33 12.57 -2.31
C LEU A 188 0.42 11.73 -3.21
N THR A 189 0.75 10.45 -3.34
CA THR A 189 -0.03 9.47 -4.09
C THR A 189 -0.37 8.29 -3.19
N ILE A 190 -1.58 7.75 -3.34
CA ILE A 190 -2.03 6.58 -2.60
C ILE A 190 -1.24 5.37 -3.08
N ASN A 191 -0.71 4.61 -2.12
CA ASN A 191 -0.11 3.31 -2.37
C ASN A 191 -1.18 2.23 -2.19
N ASP A 192 -1.54 1.56 -3.29
CA ASP A 192 -2.61 0.57 -3.31
C ASP A 192 -2.32 -0.63 -2.37
N THR A 193 -1.06 -1.09 -2.29
CA THR A 193 -0.65 -2.18 -1.39
C THR A 193 -0.89 -1.81 0.07
N LYS A 194 -0.46 -0.60 0.48
CA LYS A 194 -0.71 -0.11 1.85
C LYS A 194 -2.19 0.06 2.15
N LEU A 195 -2.96 0.55 1.19
CA LEU A 195 -4.41 0.70 1.35
C LEU A 195 -5.09 -0.66 1.51
N VAL A 196 -4.73 -1.66 0.69
CA VAL A 196 -5.23 -3.04 0.84
C VAL A 196 -4.88 -3.62 2.20
N ASN A 197 -3.65 -3.44 2.67
CA ASN A 197 -3.22 -3.91 3.99
C ASN A 197 -4.02 -3.23 5.12
N ALA A 198 -4.23 -1.91 5.04
CA ALA A 198 -5.03 -1.16 6.01
C ALA A 198 -6.50 -1.61 6.04
N LEU A 199 -7.02 -2.13 4.93
CA LEU A 199 -8.36 -2.71 4.82
C LEU A 199 -8.45 -4.18 5.28
N GLY A 200 -7.31 -4.79 5.67
CA GLY A 200 -7.25 -6.19 6.09
C GLY A 200 -7.10 -7.19 4.94
N GLY A 201 -6.57 -6.75 3.80
CA GLY A 201 -6.42 -7.55 2.58
C GLY A 201 -7.56 -7.35 1.59
N GLY A 202 -7.58 -8.14 0.51
CA GLY A 202 -8.60 -8.07 -0.54
C GLY A 202 -8.03 -7.67 -1.90
N PHE A 203 -8.93 -7.42 -2.84
CA PHE A 203 -8.60 -6.87 -4.16
C PHE A 203 -9.17 -5.47 -4.29
N LEU A 204 -8.33 -4.57 -4.80
CA LEU A 204 -8.67 -3.18 -5.06
C LEU A 204 -8.61 -2.91 -6.56
N ARG A 205 -9.56 -2.13 -7.07
CA ARG A 205 -9.49 -1.50 -8.40
C ARG A 205 -10.00 -0.08 -8.31
N ALA A 206 -9.67 0.76 -9.28
CA ALA A 206 -10.34 2.05 -9.42
C ALA A 206 -11.87 1.85 -9.55
N ALA A 207 -12.64 2.70 -8.89
CA ALA A 207 -14.08 2.76 -9.09
C ALA A 207 -14.40 3.34 -10.46
N THR A 208 -15.47 2.87 -11.09
CA THR A 208 -15.96 3.46 -12.35
C THR A 208 -16.69 4.77 -12.07
N GLU A 209 -16.84 5.63 -13.08
CA GLU A 209 -17.62 6.86 -12.91
C GLU A 209 -19.06 6.60 -12.46
N ASP A 210 -19.70 5.53 -12.97
CA ASP A 210 -21.07 5.18 -12.60
C ASP A 210 -21.17 4.76 -11.13
N GLU A 211 -20.17 4.02 -10.63
CA GLU A 211 -20.07 3.66 -9.21
C GLU A 211 -19.87 4.88 -8.31
N ILE A 212 -19.09 5.87 -8.77
CA ILE A 212 -18.85 7.12 -8.04
C ILE A 212 -20.11 7.99 -8.02
N LYS A 213 -20.80 8.12 -9.16
CA LYS A 213 -22.07 8.89 -9.26
C LYS A 213 -23.19 8.25 -8.43
N ALA A 214 -23.17 6.92 -8.24
CA ALA A 214 -24.16 6.22 -7.42
C ALA A 214 -24.11 6.56 -5.92
N ILE A 215 -23.03 7.23 -5.47
CA ILE A 215 -22.90 7.76 -4.10
C ILE A 215 -22.91 9.30 -4.06
N ASP A 216 -23.48 9.94 -5.10
CA ASP A 216 -23.61 11.39 -5.26
C ASP A 216 -22.27 12.14 -5.22
N ALA A 217 -21.17 11.46 -5.57
CA ALA A 217 -19.86 12.07 -5.68
C ALA A 217 -19.55 12.51 -7.12
N VAL A 218 -18.76 13.57 -7.26
CA VAL A 218 -18.39 14.15 -8.55
C VAL A 218 -16.88 14.00 -8.78
N PRO A 219 -16.42 13.13 -9.70
CA PRO A 219 -15.00 13.01 -10.03
C PRO A 219 -14.37 14.36 -10.37
N GLY A 220 -13.20 14.66 -9.77
CA GLY A 220 -12.52 15.95 -9.91
C GLY A 220 -13.00 17.04 -8.94
N TYR A 221 -14.17 16.87 -8.31
CA TYR A 221 -14.74 17.80 -7.32
C TYR A 221 -15.24 17.06 -6.08
N ALA A 222 -14.70 15.87 -5.79
CA ALA A 222 -15.17 15.03 -4.70
C ALA A 222 -14.48 15.33 -3.36
N SER A 223 -15.20 15.13 -2.26
CA SER A 223 -14.66 15.05 -0.89
C SER A 223 -15.50 14.14 -0.01
N ALA A 224 -15.02 13.85 1.21
CA ALA A 224 -15.79 13.13 2.22
C ALA A 224 -17.00 13.92 2.77
N ILE A 225 -17.14 15.20 2.42
CA ILE A 225 -18.16 16.07 3.02
C ILE A 225 -19.55 15.64 2.54
N GLY A 226 -20.45 15.34 3.49
CA GLY A 226 -21.80 14.88 3.19
C GLY A 226 -21.90 13.39 2.84
N MET A 227 -20.79 12.65 2.80
CA MET A 227 -20.82 11.20 2.66
C MET A 227 -21.22 10.52 3.97
N THR A 228 -21.92 9.38 3.87
CA THR A 228 -22.23 8.52 5.02
C THR A 228 -21.10 7.49 5.21
N PRO A 229 -20.26 7.61 6.26
CA PRO A 229 -19.16 6.67 6.48
C PRO A 229 -19.67 5.30 6.93
N ALA A 230 -19.11 4.25 6.35
CA ALA A 230 -19.27 2.89 6.84
C ALA A 230 -18.42 2.67 8.09
N ARG A 231 -18.94 1.96 9.10
CA ARG A 231 -18.20 1.60 10.31
C ARG A 231 -17.13 0.54 10.06
N ASP A 232 -17.43 -0.39 9.16
CA ASP A 232 -16.58 -1.50 8.74
C ASP A 232 -16.99 -1.93 7.31
N MET A 233 -16.27 -2.89 6.73
CA MET A 233 -16.54 -3.36 5.35
C MET A 233 -17.86 -4.13 5.20
N ALA A 234 -18.51 -4.53 6.31
CA ALA A 234 -19.81 -5.19 6.30
C ALA A 234 -20.98 -4.21 6.40
N SER A 235 -20.73 -3.02 6.93
CA SER A 235 -21.73 -1.97 7.16
C SER A 235 -22.09 -1.20 5.89
N PRO A 236 -23.33 -0.67 5.79
CA PRO A 236 -23.71 0.23 4.70
C PRO A 236 -22.94 1.56 4.78
N GLY A 237 -22.82 2.24 3.64
CA GLY A 237 -22.09 3.49 3.51
C GLY A 237 -20.79 3.35 2.71
N VAL A 238 -19.96 4.38 2.76
CA VAL A 238 -18.66 4.44 2.06
C VAL A 238 -17.54 4.21 3.07
N MET A 239 -16.62 3.28 2.80
CA MET A 239 -15.44 3.13 3.64
C MET A 239 -14.48 4.29 3.37
N ILE A 240 -14.34 5.20 4.33
CA ILE A 240 -13.45 6.37 4.19
C ILE A 240 -12.12 6.06 4.87
N VAL A 241 -11.04 6.13 4.10
CA VAL A 241 -9.67 5.92 4.58
C VAL A 241 -8.86 7.19 4.31
N ALA A 242 -8.18 7.69 5.32
CA ALA A 242 -7.32 8.86 5.16
C ALA A 242 -5.88 8.51 5.56
N ASP A 243 -4.93 8.81 4.69
CA ASP A 243 -3.51 8.72 5.03
C ASP A 243 -3.16 9.72 6.13
N GLU A 244 -2.24 9.35 7.02
CA GLU A 244 -1.87 10.18 8.17
C GLU A 244 -1.29 11.55 7.78
N SER A 245 -0.83 11.74 6.54
CA SER A 245 -0.36 13.05 6.04
C SER A 245 -1.38 14.17 6.21
N ILE A 246 -2.68 13.86 6.25
CA ILE A 246 -3.71 14.88 6.47
C ILE A 246 -3.59 15.55 7.84
N ASN A 247 -2.91 14.92 8.81
CA ASN A 247 -2.66 15.50 10.13
C ASN A 247 -1.50 16.51 10.13
N PHE A 248 -0.70 16.57 9.07
CA PHE A 248 0.49 17.42 8.94
C PHE A 248 0.21 18.64 8.05
N GLY A 249 -0.89 19.33 8.36
CA GLY A 249 -1.40 20.48 7.64
C GLY A 249 -2.82 20.83 8.09
N GLY A 250 -3.48 21.72 7.38
CA GLY A 250 -4.87 22.09 7.63
C GLY A 250 -5.34 23.16 6.67
N ASN A 251 -6.60 23.60 6.83
CA ASN A 251 -7.25 24.54 5.89
C ASN A 251 -7.14 24.04 4.45
N TYR A 252 -7.38 22.74 4.26
CA TYR A 252 -7.21 22.08 2.97
C TYR A 252 -8.27 22.52 1.96
N VAL A 253 -7.87 22.62 0.70
CA VAL A 253 -8.79 22.70 -0.42
C VAL A 253 -9.22 21.28 -0.83
N VAL A 254 -10.54 21.06 -0.90
CA VAL A 254 -11.16 19.77 -1.21
C VAL A 254 -12.35 19.97 -2.15
N GLY A 255 -12.81 18.93 -2.84
CA GLY A 255 -13.99 19.03 -3.69
C GLY A 255 -15.29 19.34 -2.93
N ALA A 256 -16.26 20.01 -3.54
CA ALA A 256 -17.55 20.31 -2.93
C ALA A 256 -18.65 19.26 -3.20
N ASN A 257 -18.30 18.12 -3.82
CA ASN A 257 -19.23 17.13 -4.38
C ASN A 257 -20.21 17.75 -5.40
N GLU A 258 -19.82 18.83 -6.06
CA GLU A 258 -20.63 19.57 -7.02
C GLU A 258 -19.71 20.24 -8.04
N ASP A 259 -19.91 20.02 -9.34
CA ASP A 259 -19.18 20.72 -10.40
C ASP A 259 -19.76 22.15 -10.56
N PRO A 260 -18.95 23.22 -10.66
CA PRO A 260 -17.49 23.28 -10.65
C PRO A 260 -16.87 23.75 -9.32
N TYR A 261 -17.34 23.27 -8.18
CA TYR A 261 -17.01 23.85 -6.88
C TYR A 261 -16.03 23.02 -6.06
N HIS A 262 -15.14 23.74 -5.36
CA HIS A 262 -14.32 23.22 -4.27
C HIS A 262 -14.66 23.95 -2.98
N HIS A 263 -14.35 23.34 -1.84
CA HIS A 263 -14.26 23.99 -0.55
C HIS A 263 -12.82 24.37 -0.24
N GLY A 264 -12.62 25.56 0.32
CA GLY A 264 -11.31 26.04 0.76
C GLY A 264 -11.44 27.09 1.86
N PRO A 265 -10.31 27.51 2.44
CA PRO A 265 -10.24 28.63 3.37
C PRO A 265 -10.55 29.99 2.71
#